data_AF-A0AAV3SH80-F1
#
_entry.id   AF-A0AAV3SH80-F1
#
_cell.length_a   1.000
_cell.length_b   1.000
_cell.length_c   1.000
_cell.angle_alpha   90.00
_cell.angle_beta   90.00
_cell.angle_gamma   90.00
#
_symmetry.space_group_name_H-M   'P 1'
#
loop_
_entity.id
_entity.type
_entity.pdbx_description
1 polymer ?
#
loop_
_entity_poly.entity_id
_entity_poly.type
_entity_poly.pdbx_seq_one_letter_code
_entity_poly.pdbx_strand_id
1 'polypeptide(L)'
;MADSRPTADEGDERADESGTDADSHAAVSEGADTGNEGESAATDADAAESTDQLRQRVDETYDFDDFGPTDMAQMSADEWEAAFDADSWITGDALLARVEADLRNRIAERDVFARLEGVEDGLLAYSDEGYAVVYPDGSVEGRGTVLRDVKPTIALCSMDDYDVAEPPEGELLPEPSAVPEGGGELGNWMLQLVAVAQLLAGLGLIVAWVFFPVETLFAPVAGIVFVLFALLLFVQVANARLSDKFRSEEYRDRLRAVGIGSDERPEFLPERYREPADASAVEGTDDDPQTDELDDSASSV
;
A
#
# COMPACT_ATOMS: atom_id res chain seq x y z
N MET A 1 -27.04 -50.91 -12.09
CA MET A 1 -27.84 -50.66 -13.30
C MET A 1 -28.40 -49.25 -13.21
N ALA A 2 -28.16 -48.43 -14.25
CA ALA A 2 -28.90 -47.24 -14.70
C ALA A 2 -29.05 -46.04 -13.71
N ASP A 3 -28.53 -44.84 -14.04
CA ASP A 3 -29.21 -43.74 -14.80
C ASP A 3 -30.34 -43.09 -13.95
N SER A 4 -30.59 -41.79 -13.84
CA SER A 4 -30.16 -40.57 -14.53
C SER A 4 -30.70 -39.36 -13.72
N ARG A 5 -30.19 -38.15 -13.97
CA ARG A 5 -30.77 -36.86 -13.48
C ARG A 5 -32.07 -36.50 -14.24
N PRO A 6 -32.92 -35.63 -13.66
CA PRO A 6 -33.36 -34.39 -14.34
C PRO A 6 -33.31 -33.15 -13.38
N THR A 7 -32.73 -31.99 -13.75
CA THR A 7 -33.29 -30.81 -14.49
C THR A 7 -34.55 -30.21 -13.83
N ALA A 8 -34.47 -28.98 -13.27
CA ALA A 8 -34.96 -27.71 -13.84
C ALA A 8 -36.48 -27.73 -14.09
N ASP A 9 -37.30 -26.83 -13.55
CA ASP A 9 -37.43 -25.43 -13.99
C ASP A 9 -38.69 -24.84 -13.29
N GLU A 10 -38.71 -23.54 -13.06
CA GLU A 10 -39.87 -22.62 -12.92
C GLU A 10 -39.32 -21.34 -12.24
N GLY A 11 -39.28 -20.18 -12.87
CA GLY A 11 -39.88 -19.75 -14.12
C GLY A 11 -39.91 -18.22 -14.06
N ASP A 12 -38.94 -17.62 -14.73
CA ASP A 12 -38.88 -16.19 -15.05
C ASP A 12 -39.87 -15.91 -16.19
N GLU A 13 -40.81 -14.99 -15.97
CA GLU A 13 -41.73 -14.52 -17.01
C GLU A 13 -41.99 -13.01 -16.80
N ARG A 14 -41.32 -12.17 -17.62
CA ARG A 14 -41.94 -11.44 -18.74
C ARG A 14 -40.95 -10.49 -19.45
N ALA A 15 -40.50 -10.93 -20.64
CA ALA A 15 -40.76 -10.37 -21.98
C ALA A 15 -41.52 -9.01 -22.05
N ASP A 16 -41.26 -8.05 -22.94
CA ASP A 16 -40.97 -8.10 -24.40
C ASP A 16 -40.44 -6.70 -24.85
N GLU A 17 -39.38 -6.63 -25.67
CA GLU A 17 -39.37 -6.33 -27.13
C GLU A 17 -39.61 -4.84 -27.49
N SER A 18 -39.01 -4.20 -28.51
CA SER A 18 -38.22 -4.62 -29.68
C SER A 18 -37.66 -3.35 -30.36
N GLY A 19 -36.43 -3.42 -30.91
CA GLY A 19 -35.98 -2.94 -32.24
C GLY A 19 -36.23 -1.48 -32.69
N THR A 20 -35.40 -0.77 -33.47
CA THR A 20 -34.52 -1.20 -34.58
C THR A 20 -33.92 0.07 -35.24
N ASP A 21 -32.69 -0.04 -35.77
CA ASP A 21 -32.02 0.70 -36.87
C ASP A 21 -31.59 2.19 -36.81
N ALA A 22 -30.25 2.34 -36.91
CA ALA A 22 -29.46 3.00 -37.97
C ALA A 22 -29.60 4.49 -38.36
N ASP A 23 -28.41 5.14 -38.33
CA ASP A 23 -27.85 6.14 -39.26
C ASP A 23 -28.52 7.53 -39.40
N SER A 24 -27.80 8.61 -39.03
CA SER A 24 -27.65 9.81 -39.89
C SER A 24 -26.76 10.92 -39.28
N HIS A 25 -25.88 11.42 -40.15
CA HIS A 25 -24.99 12.57 -40.04
C HIS A 25 -25.76 13.91 -40.22
N ALA A 26 -25.50 14.93 -39.40
CA ALA A 26 -25.69 16.38 -39.67
C ALA A 26 -25.13 17.17 -38.46
N ALA A 27 -24.02 17.92 -38.49
CA ALA A 27 -23.64 19.11 -39.26
C ALA A 27 -24.51 20.36 -39.00
N VAL A 28 -23.83 21.40 -38.46
CA VAL A 28 -24.08 22.86 -38.54
C VAL A 28 -25.04 23.49 -37.52
N SER A 29 -24.52 24.36 -36.63
CA SER A 29 -24.64 25.81 -36.85
C SER A 29 -23.68 26.63 -35.98
N GLU A 30 -22.73 27.28 -36.67
CA GLU A 30 -22.15 28.56 -36.28
C GLU A 30 -23.25 29.59 -36.00
N GLY A 31 -23.03 30.40 -34.95
CA GLY A 31 -23.74 31.63 -34.68
C GLY A 31 -22.70 32.69 -34.32
N ALA A 32 -22.32 33.47 -35.32
CA ALA A 32 -21.42 34.61 -35.18
C ALA A 32 -22.20 35.90 -34.81
N ASP A 33 -21.45 36.83 -34.23
CA ASP A 33 -21.61 38.28 -34.25
C ASP A 33 -22.47 38.93 -33.16
N THR A 34 -21.81 39.64 -32.24
CA THR A 34 -21.79 41.12 -32.32
C THR A 34 -20.82 41.69 -31.29
N GLY A 35 -19.83 42.43 -31.79
CA GLY A 35 -18.97 43.27 -30.96
C GLY A 35 -19.76 44.42 -30.35
N ASN A 36 -19.43 44.75 -29.09
CA ASN A 36 -19.76 46.03 -28.50
C ASN A 36 -18.53 46.55 -27.75
N GLU A 37 -17.73 47.36 -28.46
CA GLU A 37 -16.79 48.29 -27.85
C GLU A 37 -17.60 49.34 -27.09
N GLY A 38 -17.55 49.26 -25.76
CA GLY A 38 -18.16 50.22 -24.85
C GLY A 38 -17.13 50.67 -23.83
N GLU A 39 -16.19 51.51 -24.25
CA GLU A 39 -15.35 52.27 -23.32
C GLU A 39 -16.19 53.39 -22.69
N SER A 40 -16.56 53.25 -21.41
CA SER A 40 -16.91 54.39 -20.57
C SER A 40 -16.77 54.10 -19.08
N ALA A 41 -15.84 54.86 -18.51
CA ALA A 41 -15.88 55.46 -17.19
C ALA A 41 -15.60 54.55 -15.99
N ALA A 42 -14.33 54.60 -15.58
CA ALA A 42 -13.89 54.40 -14.21
C ALA A 42 -14.88 55.00 -13.19
N THR A 43 -15.42 54.15 -12.33
CA THR A 43 -15.93 54.51 -11.01
C THR A 43 -15.57 53.37 -10.08
N ASP A 44 -14.75 53.70 -9.08
CA ASP A 44 -14.21 52.90 -7.98
C ASP A 44 -13.58 51.55 -8.31
N ALA A 45 -12.27 51.51 -8.08
CA ALA A 45 -11.53 50.28 -7.83
C ALA A 45 -12.06 49.67 -6.52
N ASP A 46 -13.06 48.79 -6.61
CA ASP A 46 -13.06 47.62 -5.75
C ASP A 46 -11.79 46.86 -6.12
N ALA A 47 -10.79 46.97 -5.25
CA ALA A 47 -9.58 46.16 -5.37
C ALA A 47 -10.06 44.72 -5.48
N ALA A 48 -9.85 44.08 -6.64
CA ALA A 48 -10.11 42.66 -6.80
C ALA A 48 -9.45 41.96 -5.61
N GLU A 49 -10.28 41.46 -4.72
CA GLU A 49 -9.82 40.92 -3.46
C GLU A 49 -8.91 39.73 -3.76
N SER A 50 -7.76 39.65 -3.10
CA SER A 50 -6.83 38.54 -3.35
C SER A 50 -7.48 37.22 -2.92
N THR A 51 -7.21 36.13 -3.63
CA THR A 51 -7.73 34.78 -3.33
C THR A 51 -7.59 34.42 -1.84
N ASP A 52 -6.48 34.79 -1.19
CA ASP A 52 -6.26 34.55 0.24
C ASP A 52 -7.24 35.29 1.17
N GLN A 53 -7.66 36.50 0.80
CA GLN A 53 -8.65 37.28 1.57
C GLN A 53 -10.05 36.69 1.38
N LEU A 54 -10.36 36.22 0.16
CA LEU A 54 -11.59 35.51 -0.13
C LEU A 54 -11.67 34.18 0.64
N ARG A 55 -10.56 33.43 0.71
CA ARG A 55 -10.44 32.18 1.49
C ARG A 55 -10.70 32.42 2.97
N GLN A 56 -10.06 33.43 3.56
CA GLN A 56 -10.26 33.76 4.97
C GLN A 56 -11.72 34.12 5.28
N ARG A 57 -12.40 34.83 4.37
CA ARG A 57 -13.84 35.11 4.54
C ARG A 57 -14.69 33.85 4.46
N VAL A 58 -14.36 32.94 3.54
CA VAL A 58 -15.09 31.68 3.39
C VAL A 58 -14.96 30.83 4.66
N ASP A 59 -13.74 30.69 5.21
CA ASP A 59 -13.50 29.99 6.48
C ASP A 59 -14.25 30.61 7.67
N GLU A 60 -14.48 31.92 7.66
CA GLU A 60 -15.28 32.61 8.67
C GLU A 60 -16.81 32.45 8.47
N THR A 61 -17.25 32.29 7.23
CA THR A 61 -18.67 32.27 6.85
C THR A 61 -19.27 30.87 6.92
N TYR A 62 -18.49 29.85 6.57
CA TYR A 62 -18.94 28.47 6.47
C TYR A 62 -18.23 27.59 7.50
N ASP A 63 -19.00 26.71 8.16
CA ASP A 63 -18.44 25.67 9.03
C ASP A 63 -18.21 24.40 8.19
N PHE A 64 -16.95 24.11 7.87
CA PHE A 64 -16.59 22.97 7.04
C PHE A 64 -16.84 21.61 7.72
N ASP A 65 -16.94 21.55 9.05
CA ASP A 65 -17.23 20.32 9.80
C ASP A 65 -18.72 19.91 9.71
N ASP A 66 -19.64 20.86 9.49
CA ASP A 66 -21.09 20.63 9.28
C ASP A 66 -21.55 21.10 7.89
N PHE A 67 -20.67 21.01 6.90
CA PHE A 67 -20.93 21.50 5.55
C PHE A 67 -21.88 20.58 4.76
N GLY A 68 -23.02 21.13 4.31
CA GLY A 68 -24.07 20.36 3.65
C GLY A 68 -24.43 20.82 2.24
N PRO A 69 -25.38 20.12 1.57
CA PRO A 69 -25.86 20.48 0.23
C PRO A 69 -26.49 21.88 0.14
N THR A 70 -27.00 22.41 1.24
CA THR A 70 -27.58 23.76 1.31
C THR A 70 -26.48 24.83 1.30
N ASP A 71 -25.34 24.57 1.90
CA ASP A 71 -24.18 25.48 1.88
C ASP A 71 -23.51 25.46 0.51
N MET A 72 -23.42 24.28 -0.12
CA MET A 72 -22.98 24.14 -1.51
C MET A 72 -23.79 24.98 -2.49
N ALA A 73 -25.10 25.11 -2.26
CA ALA A 73 -26.00 25.89 -3.10
C ALA A 73 -25.92 27.40 -2.85
N GLN A 74 -25.42 27.81 -1.69
CA GLN A 74 -25.25 29.23 -1.33
C GLN A 74 -23.88 29.77 -1.76
N MET A 75 -22.87 28.92 -1.79
CA MET A 75 -21.49 29.27 -2.11
C MET A 75 -21.35 29.61 -3.60
N SER A 76 -20.78 30.78 -3.88
CA SER A 76 -20.49 31.26 -5.22
C SER A 76 -19.27 30.53 -5.83
N ALA A 77 -19.11 30.59 -7.15
CA ALA A 77 -17.99 29.92 -7.83
C ALA A 77 -16.62 30.45 -7.37
N ASP A 78 -16.50 31.76 -7.11
CA ASP A 78 -15.25 32.36 -6.63
C ASP A 78 -14.94 31.94 -5.18
N GLU A 79 -15.96 31.80 -4.33
CA GLU A 79 -15.80 31.27 -2.97
C GLU A 79 -15.39 29.80 -2.98
N TRP A 80 -15.97 29.00 -3.89
CA TRP A 80 -15.60 27.60 -4.10
C TRP A 80 -14.13 27.46 -4.53
N GLU A 81 -13.70 28.25 -5.50
CA GLU A 81 -12.31 28.26 -5.98
C GLU A 81 -11.33 28.68 -4.87
N ALA A 82 -11.71 29.68 -4.06
CA ALA A 82 -10.87 30.12 -2.94
C ALA A 82 -10.76 29.07 -1.83
N ALA A 83 -11.83 28.33 -1.56
CA ALA A 83 -11.86 27.27 -0.53
C ALA A 83 -11.13 25.99 -0.95
N PHE A 84 -11.21 25.63 -2.24
CA PHE A 84 -10.63 24.42 -2.80
C PHE A 84 -9.60 24.76 -3.87
N ASP A 85 -8.69 25.66 -3.53
CA ASP A 85 -7.65 26.15 -4.43
C ASP A 85 -6.68 25.01 -4.78
N ALA A 86 -6.77 24.51 -6.01
CA ALA A 86 -5.91 23.42 -6.48
C ALA A 86 -4.43 23.82 -6.52
N ASP A 87 -4.13 25.11 -6.67
CA ASP A 87 -2.76 25.64 -6.67
C ASP A 87 -2.16 25.71 -5.25
N SER A 88 -2.99 25.57 -4.21
CA SER A 88 -2.51 25.46 -2.83
C SER A 88 -1.88 24.09 -2.54
N TRP A 89 -2.31 23.02 -3.22
CA TRP A 89 -1.79 21.69 -2.94
C TRP A 89 -0.34 21.50 -3.39
N ILE A 90 0.44 20.83 -2.55
CA ILE A 90 1.81 20.49 -2.85
C ILE A 90 1.85 19.43 -3.97
N THR A 91 2.54 19.76 -5.06
CA THR A 91 2.79 18.88 -6.21
C THR A 91 4.29 18.89 -6.57
N GLY A 92 4.66 18.16 -7.63
CA GLY A 92 6.02 18.10 -8.13
C GLY A 92 6.98 17.31 -7.25
N ASP A 93 8.26 17.67 -7.29
CA ASP A 93 9.31 17.03 -6.49
C ASP A 93 9.08 17.19 -4.97
N ALA A 94 8.44 18.29 -4.56
CA ALA A 94 8.11 18.55 -3.16
C ALA A 94 7.09 17.52 -2.63
N LEU A 95 6.09 17.17 -3.44
CA LEU A 95 5.14 16.10 -3.11
C LEU A 95 5.85 14.76 -3.04
N LEU A 96 6.68 14.42 -4.03
CA LEU A 96 7.41 13.15 -4.06
C LEU A 96 8.30 12.99 -2.83
N ALA A 97 9.04 14.02 -2.43
CA ALA A 97 9.88 14.00 -1.24
C ALA A 97 9.08 13.80 0.05
N ARG A 98 7.90 14.45 0.16
CA ARG A 98 6.99 14.27 1.32
C ARG A 98 6.40 12.86 1.35
N VAL A 99 5.95 12.35 0.22
CA VAL A 99 5.42 10.98 0.10
C VAL A 99 6.50 9.96 0.41
N GLU A 100 7.72 10.16 -0.08
CA GLU A 100 8.85 9.28 0.25
C GLU A 100 9.11 9.28 1.76
N ALA A 101 9.22 10.44 2.39
CA ALA A 101 9.46 10.56 3.83
C ALA A 101 8.34 9.88 4.65
N ASP A 102 7.07 10.11 4.33
CA ASP A 102 5.94 9.50 5.04
C ASP A 102 5.90 7.97 4.85
N LEU A 103 6.11 7.49 3.63
CA LEU A 103 6.17 6.05 3.37
C LEU A 103 7.35 5.39 4.08
N ARG A 104 8.51 6.06 4.18
CA ARG A 104 9.66 5.56 4.95
C ARG A 104 9.29 5.37 6.42
N ASN A 105 8.57 6.32 7.03
CA ASN A 105 8.08 6.18 8.40
C ASN A 105 7.13 5.00 8.55
N ARG A 106 6.13 4.88 7.66
CA ARG A 106 5.16 3.78 7.69
C ARG A 106 5.80 2.41 7.50
N ILE A 107 6.84 2.31 6.68
CA ILE A 107 7.60 1.07 6.49
C ILE A 107 8.38 0.73 7.76
N ALA A 108 9.02 1.73 8.40
CA ALA A 108 9.73 1.54 9.65
C ALA A 108 8.79 1.10 10.80
N GLU A 109 7.58 1.64 10.83
CA GLU A 109 6.51 1.28 11.78
C GLU A 109 5.81 -0.04 11.44
N ARG A 110 6.15 -0.64 10.28
CA ARG A 110 5.62 -1.90 9.76
C ARG A 110 4.13 -1.84 9.37
N ASP A 111 3.62 -0.64 9.11
CA ASP A 111 2.28 -0.41 8.59
C ASP A 111 2.22 -0.70 7.08
N VAL A 112 3.34 -0.50 6.38
CA VAL A 112 3.48 -0.77 4.94
C VAL A 112 4.67 -1.69 4.69
N PHE A 113 4.51 -2.67 3.80
CA PHE A 113 5.60 -3.52 3.34
C PHE A 113 5.92 -3.22 1.88
N ALA A 114 6.91 -2.37 1.66
CA ALA A 114 7.38 -2.01 0.32
C ALA A 114 8.85 -1.57 0.36
N ARG A 115 9.54 -1.71 -0.76
CA ARG A 115 10.81 -1.05 -1.10
C ARG A 115 10.50 0.21 -1.90
N LEU A 116 11.22 1.29 -1.60
CA LEU A 116 11.06 2.60 -2.23
C LEU A 116 12.28 2.92 -3.09
N GLU A 117 12.05 3.36 -4.32
CA GLU A 117 13.09 3.77 -5.27
C GLU A 117 12.62 4.98 -6.08
N GLY A 118 13.49 5.97 -6.25
CA GLY A 118 13.28 7.02 -7.24
C GLY A 118 13.48 6.46 -8.65
N VAL A 119 12.55 6.76 -9.55
CA VAL A 119 12.59 6.42 -10.97
C VAL A 119 12.46 7.71 -11.80
N GLU A 120 12.76 7.64 -13.10
CA GLU A 120 12.73 8.83 -13.98
C GLU A 120 11.37 9.55 -13.94
N ASP A 121 10.29 8.79 -13.89
CA ASP A 121 8.93 9.31 -13.93
C ASP A 121 8.34 9.65 -12.54
N GLY A 122 9.05 9.38 -11.43
CA GLY A 122 8.55 9.64 -10.08
C GLY A 122 9.07 8.69 -8.99
N LEU A 123 8.22 8.35 -8.02
CA LEU A 123 8.57 7.47 -6.90
C LEU A 123 7.93 6.08 -7.07
N LEU A 124 8.75 5.04 -7.14
CA LEU A 124 8.31 3.64 -7.21
C LEU A 124 8.31 3.01 -5.81
N ALA A 125 7.16 2.50 -5.40
CA ALA A 125 7.00 1.62 -4.25
C ALA A 125 6.61 0.22 -4.71
N TYR A 126 7.28 -0.83 -4.24
CA TYR A 126 6.95 -2.20 -4.63
C TYR A 126 7.14 -3.22 -3.51
N SER A 127 6.32 -4.27 -3.55
CA SER A 127 6.34 -5.39 -2.62
C SER A 127 6.54 -6.72 -3.35
N ASP A 128 6.24 -7.82 -2.68
CA ASP A 128 6.27 -9.18 -3.22
C ASP A 128 5.09 -9.46 -4.18
N GLU A 129 4.00 -8.70 -4.07
CA GLU A 129 2.75 -8.98 -4.78
C GLU A 129 2.18 -7.77 -5.53
N GLY A 130 2.70 -6.57 -5.30
CA GLY A 130 2.14 -5.33 -5.84
C GLY A 130 3.17 -4.21 -5.99
N TYR A 131 2.76 -3.15 -6.68
CA TYR A 131 3.56 -1.95 -6.86
C TYR A 131 2.67 -0.72 -7.03
N ALA A 132 3.25 0.44 -6.81
CA ALA A 132 2.68 1.73 -7.10
C ALA A 132 3.77 2.69 -7.58
N VAL A 133 3.48 3.48 -8.60
CA VAL A 133 4.31 4.58 -9.09
C VAL A 133 3.56 5.86 -8.83
N VAL A 134 4.16 6.74 -8.05
CA VAL A 134 3.64 8.08 -7.76
C VAL A 134 4.31 9.06 -8.70
N TYR A 135 3.51 9.77 -9.47
CA TYR A 135 3.98 10.77 -10.41
C TYR A 135 3.99 12.17 -9.74
N PRO A 136 4.76 13.13 -10.27
CA PRO A 136 4.85 14.48 -9.70
C PRO A 136 3.51 15.23 -9.65
N ASP A 137 2.55 14.90 -10.53
CA ASP A 137 1.20 15.47 -10.53
C ASP A 137 0.28 14.88 -9.44
N GLY A 138 0.79 13.97 -8.62
CA GLY A 138 0.02 13.26 -7.59
C GLY A 138 -0.82 12.10 -8.13
N SER A 139 -0.76 11.83 -9.45
CA SER A 139 -1.38 10.64 -10.00
C SER A 139 -0.61 9.38 -9.58
N VAL A 140 -1.31 8.25 -9.51
CA VAL A 140 -0.71 6.97 -9.09
C VAL A 140 -1.18 5.81 -9.96
N GLU A 141 -0.22 5.09 -10.52
CA GLU A 141 -0.43 3.85 -11.28
C GLU A 141 0.06 2.66 -10.45
N GLY A 142 -0.66 1.54 -10.45
CA GLY A 142 -0.18 0.37 -9.73
C GLY A 142 -1.22 -0.71 -9.55
N ARG A 143 -0.89 -1.71 -8.72
CA ARG A 143 -1.79 -2.79 -8.31
C ARG A 143 -1.40 -3.35 -6.95
N GLY A 144 -2.37 -4.00 -6.30
CA GLY A 144 -2.17 -4.72 -5.04
C GLY A 144 -2.26 -3.82 -3.81
N THR A 145 -1.78 -4.33 -2.68
CA THR A 145 -1.82 -3.65 -1.38
C THR A 145 -1.00 -2.36 -1.38
N VAL A 146 0.15 -2.34 -2.06
CA VAL A 146 0.99 -1.14 -2.17
C VAL A 146 0.21 0.05 -2.72
N LEU A 147 -0.57 -0.13 -3.78
CA LEU A 147 -1.42 0.95 -4.33
C LEU A 147 -2.46 1.45 -3.31
N ARG A 148 -3.03 0.53 -2.53
CA ARG A 148 -4.02 0.85 -1.50
C ARG A 148 -3.40 1.67 -0.37
N ASP A 149 -2.14 1.41 -0.04
CA ASP A 149 -1.44 2.05 1.08
C ASP A 149 -0.82 3.40 0.66
N VAL A 150 -0.38 3.53 -0.60
CA VAL A 150 0.23 4.75 -1.14
C VAL A 150 -0.83 5.84 -1.42
N LYS A 151 -2.03 5.48 -1.89
CA LYS A 151 -3.08 6.46 -2.24
C LYS A 151 -3.44 7.43 -1.09
N PRO A 152 -3.74 6.96 0.13
CA PRO A 152 -4.01 7.86 1.25
C PRO A 152 -2.81 8.73 1.60
N THR A 153 -1.60 8.20 1.45
CA THR A 153 -0.36 8.92 1.75
C THR A 153 -0.15 10.11 0.82
N ILE A 154 -0.41 9.94 -0.49
CA ILE A 154 -0.34 11.05 -1.46
C ILE A 154 -1.31 12.17 -1.07
N ALA A 155 -2.56 11.82 -0.78
CA ALA A 155 -3.60 12.79 -0.44
C ALA A 155 -3.29 13.58 0.84
N LEU A 156 -2.65 12.95 1.84
CA LEU A 156 -2.21 13.65 3.04
C LEU A 156 -0.98 14.51 2.76
N CYS A 157 -0.01 13.98 2.02
CA CYS A 157 1.24 14.69 1.71
C CYS A 157 1.04 15.89 0.78
N SER A 158 -0.04 15.92 -0.01
CA SER A 158 -0.41 17.06 -0.84
C SER A 158 -1.02 18.22 -0.04
N MET A 159 -1.45 17.99 1.20
CA MET A 159 -1.92 19.05 2.09
C MET A 159 -0.73 19.74 2.77
N ASP A 160 -0.70 21.08 2.78
CA ASP A 160 0.36 21.85 3.43
C ASP A 160 0.37 21.68 4.96
N ASP A 161 -0.81 21.58 5.56
CA ASP A 161 -0.98 21.46 7.01
C ASP A 161 -0.62 20.07 7.56
N TYR A 162 -0.40 19.09 6.68
CA TYR A 162 0.05 17.77 7.10
C TYR A 162 1.54 17.82 7.45
N ASP A 163 1.89 17.54 8.69
CA ASP A 163 3.29 17.46 9.10
C ASP A 163 3.85 16.06 8.88
N VAL A 164 4.88 15.96 8.04
CA VAL A 164 5.55 14.69 7.74
C VAL A 164 6.74 14.55 8.66
N ALA A 165 6.74 13.51 9.49
CA ALA A 165 7.85 13.24 10.40
C ALA A 165 9.15 12.97 9.64
N GLU A 166 10.28 13.37 10.23
CA GLU A 166 11.60 13.11 9.66
C GLU A 166 11.84 11.59 9.51
N PRO A 167 12.15 11.10 8.31
CA PRO A 167 12.27 9.68 8.06
C PRO A 167 13.51 9.08 8.76
N PRO A 168 13.44 7.83 9.23
CA PRO A 168 14.62 7.16 9.76
C PRO A 168 15.69 6.99 8.67
N GLU A 169 16.95 7.16 9.06
CA GLU A 169 18.11 6.97 8.18
C GLU A 169 18.41 5.49 7.96
N GLY A 170 18.92 5.16 6.77
CA GLY A 170 19.37 3.82 6.41
C GLY A 170 18.29 2.94 5.78
N GLU A 171 18.55 1.63 5.81
CA GLU A 171 17.71 0.62 5.18
C GLU A 171 16.58 0.19 6.13
N LEU A 172 15.35 0.29 5.66
CA LEU A 172 14.15 0.15 6.50
C LEU A 172 13.73 -1.31 6.69
N LEU A 173 13.92 -2.11 5.64
CA LEU A 173 13.60 -3.53 5.67
C LEU A 173 14.85 -4.31 6.11
N PRO A 174 14.73 -5.21 7.09
CA PRO A 174 15.85 -6.04 7.51
C PRO A 174 16.22 -7.03 6.41
N GLU A 175 17.49 -7.42 6.36
CA GLU A 175 17.90 -8.54 5.52
C GLU A 175 17.14 -9.83 5.90
N PRO A 176 16.80 -10.70 4.93
CA PRO A 176 16.12 -11.96 5.20
C PRO A 176 16.87 -12.84 6.23
N SER A 177 18.20 -12.78 6.24
CA SER A 177 19.07 -13.52 7.16
C SER A 177 18.98 -13.04 8.61
N ALA A 178 18.65 -11.76 8.82
CA ALA A 178 18.58 -11.12 10.14
C ALA A 178 17.25 -11.38 10.86
N VAL A 179 16.23 -11.87 10.15
CA VAL A 179 14.91 -12.20 10.73
C VAL A 179 15.04 -13.45 11.63
N PRO A 180 14.77 -13.35 12.95
CA PRO A 180 14.86 -14.50 13.85
C PRO A 180 13.87 -15.62 13.50
N GLU A 181 14.27 -16.88 13.69
CA GLU A 181 13.44 -18.07 13.42
C GLU A 181 12.30 -18.28 14.44
N GLY A 182 12.25 -17.50 15.52
CA GLY A 182 11.14 -17.54 16.48
C GLY A 182 11.20 -16.43 17.52
N GLY A 183 10.25 -15.49 17.48
CA GLY A 183 10.11 -14.43 18.49
C GLY A 183 9.40 -14.88 19.77
N GLY A 184 8.64 -15.98 19.72
CA GLY A 184 7.75 -16.43 20.81
C GLY A 184 8.30 -17.54 21.70
N GLU A 185 9.57 -17.95 21.55
CA GLU A 185 10.09 -19.18 22.15
C GLU A 185 9.98 -19.19 23.68
N LEU A 186 10.29 -18.09 24.36
CA LEU A 186 10.21 -18.02 25.83
C LEU A 186 8.78 -18.14 26.36
N GLY A 187 7.82 -17.46 25.74
CA GLY A 187 6.41 -17.54 26.11
C GLY A 187 5.84 -18.95 25.88
N ASN A 188 6.18 -19.54 24.73
CA ASN A 188 5.87 -20.92 24.39
C ASN A 188 6.47 -21.90 25.43
N TRP A 189 7.74 -21.73 25.80
CA TRP A 189 8.40 -22.55 26.82
C TRP A 189 7.75 -22.43 28.19
N MET A 190 7.35 -21.23 28.61
CA MET A 190 6.67 -21.02 29.89
C MET A 190 5.31 -21.74 29.93
N LEU A 191 4.50 -21.59 28.88
CA LEU A 191 3.20 -22.28 28.77
C LEU A 191 3.38 -23.80 28.70
N GLN A 192 4.40 -24.28 27.99
CA GLN A 192 4.70 -25.71 27.91
C GLN A 192 5.14 -26.27 29.27
N LEU A 193 5.96 -25.54 30.04
CA LEU A 193 6.35 -25.93 31.39
C LEU A 193 5.14 -26.05 32.32
N VAL A 194 4.23 -25.07 32.26
CA VAL A 194 2.97 -25.11 33.02
C VAL A 194 2.10 -26.30 32.58
N ALA A 195 1.97 -26.54 31.27
CA ALA A 195 1.22 -27.67 30.75
C ALA A 195 1.80 -29.03 31.19
N VAL A 196 3.13 -29.18 31.21
CA VAL A 196 3.82 -30.38 31.71
C VAL A 196 3.56 -30.55 33.21
N ALA A 197 3.74 -29.52 34.01
CA ALA A 197 3.51 -29.58 35.46
C ALA A 197 2.05 -29.93 35.78
N GLN A 198 1.10 -29.34 35.05
CA GLN A 198 -0.33 -29.61 35.16
C GLN A 198 -0.66 -31.06 34.77
N LEU A 199 -0.07 -31.57 33.68
CA LEU A 199 -0.25 -32.95 33.24
C LEU A 199 0.26 -33.93 34.29
N LEU A 200 1.44 -33.67 34.85
CA LEU A 200 2.03 -34.49 35.92
C LEU A 200 1.18 -34.45 37.18
N ALA A 201 0.64 -33.29 37.57
CA ALA A 201 -0.27 -33.16 38.70
C ALA A 201 -1.58 -33.94 38.47
N GLY A 202 -2.18 -33.81 37.29
CA GLY A 202 -3.42 -34.52 36.93
C GLY A 202 -3.23 -36.03 36.89
N LEU A 203 -2.17 -36.50 36.24
CA LEU A 203 -1.81 -37.93 36.22
C LEU A 203 -1.46 -38.44 37.62
N GLY A 204 -0.73 -37.64 38.40
CA GLY A 204 -0.39 -37.95 39.79
C GLY A 204 -1.62 -38.14 40.67
N LEU A 205 -2.65 -37.31 40.52
CA LEU A 205 -3.92 -37.46 41.22
C LEU A 205 -4.64 -38.77 40.86
N ILE A 206 -4.67 -39.11 39.56
CA ILE A 206 -5.30 -40.35 39.08
C ILE A 206 -4.55 -41.57 39.61
N VAL A 207 -3.22 -41.57 39.51
CA VAL A 207 -2.36 -42.65 40.02
C VAL A 207 -2.52 -42.79 41.54
N ALA A 208 -2.48 -41.68 42.28
CA ALA A 208 -2.65 -41.71 43.73
C ALA A 208 -4.00 -42.32 44.13
N TRP A 209 -5.09 -41.96 43.43
CA TRP A 209 -6.40 -42.54 43.67
C TRP A 209 -6.47 -44.06 43.41
N VAL A 210 -5.72 -44.58 42.44
CA VAL A 210 -5.68 -46.03 42.15
C VAL A 210 -4.90 -46.81 43.21
N PHE A 211 -3.78 -46.26 43.71
CA PHE A 211 -2.89 -46.96 44.64
C PHE A 211 -3.23 -46.74 46.12
N PHE A 212 -3.89 -45.62 46.45
CA PHE A 212 -4.33 -45.32 47.81
C PHE A 212 -5.87 -45.42 47.87
N PRO A 213 -6.44 -46.18 48.82
CA PRO A 213 -7.88 -46.39 48.90
C PRO A 213 -8.59 -45.14 49.44
N VAL A 214 -8.74 -44.13 48.59
CA VAL A 214 -9.48 -42.89 48.89
C VAL A 214 -10.92 -43.06 48.42
N GLU A 215 -11.89 -43.04 49.34
CA GLU A 215 -13.31 -43.27 49.02
C GLU A 215 -13.96 -42.12 48.24
N THR A 216 -13.31 -40.95 48.15
CA THR A 216 -13.85 -39.76 47.50
C THR A 216 -13.62 -39.75 45.98
N LEU A 217 -14.66 -39.40 45.22
CA LEU A 217 -14.57 -39.24 43.75
C LEU A 217 -13.89 -37.93 43.30
N PHE A 218 -13.53 -37.05 44.24
CA PHE A 218 -12.94 -35.75 43.91
C PHE A 218 -11.59 -35.88 43.20
N ALA A 219 -10.71 -36.77 43.68
CA ALA A 219 -9.36 -36.96 43.13
C ALA A 219 -9.35 -37.37 41.64
N PRO A 220 -10.11 -38.40 41.20
CA PRO A 220 -10.13 -38.77 39.78
C PRO A 220 -10.78 -37.70 38.90
N VAL A 221 -11.84 -37.03 39.38
CA VAL A 221 -12.50 -35.94 38.62
C VAL A 221 -11.56 -34.75 38.43
N ALA A 222 -10.92 -34.28 39.50
CA ALA A 222 -9.94 -33.20 39.43
C ALA A 222 -8.76 -33.60 38.54
N GLY A 223 -8.24 -34.83 38.68
CA GLY A 223 -7.16 -35.34 37.84
C GLY A 223 -7.49 -35.31 36.35
N ILE A 224 -8.70 -35.75 35.97
CA ILE A 224 -9.18 -35.68 34.58
C ILE A 224 -9.24 -34.23 34.10
N VAL A 225 -9.79 -33.31 34.90
CA VAL A 225 -9.85 -31.88 34.53
C VAL A 225 -8.45 -31.32 34.31
N PHE A 226 -7.50 -31.61 35.20
CA PHE A 226 -6.10 -31.18 35.04
C PHE A 226 -5.47 -31.73 33.74
N VAL A 227 -5.69 -33.01 33.42
CA VAL A 227 -5.21 -33.61 32.18
C VAL A 227 -5.85 -32.94 30.96
N LEU A 228 -7.17 -32.72 30.97
CA LEU A 228 -7.87 -32.05 29.86
C LEU A 228 -7.36 -30.63 29.63
N PHE A 229 -7.16 -29.86 30.70
CA PHE A 229 -6.57 -28.51 30.59
C PHE A 229 -5.14 -28.55 30.08
N ALA A 230 -4.31 -29.50 30.54
CA ALA A 230 -2.95 -29.64 30.04
C ALA A 230 -2.94 -29.96 28.54
N LEU A 231 -3.81 -30.88 28.08
CA LEU A 231 -3.96 -31.20 26.66
C LEU A 231 -4.39 -29.97 25.83
N LEU A 232 -5.34 -29.18 26.34
CA LEU A 232 -5.78 -27.94 25.69
C LEU A 232 -4.63 -26.93 25.56
N LEU A 233 -3.83 -26.76 26.62
CA LEU A 233 -2.65 -25.90 26.57
C LEU A 233 -1.63 -26.41 25.55
N PHE A 234 -1.38 -27.72 25.47
CA PHE A 234 -0.48 -28.29 24.46
C PHE A 234 -0.94 -28.01 23.03
N VAL A 235 -2.24 -28.14 22.75
CA VAL A 235 -2.80 -27.83 21.42
C VAL A 235 -2.61 -26.35 21.10
N GLN A 236 -2.90 -25.45 22.05
CA GLN A 236 -2.74 -24.01 21.86
C GLN A 236 -1.28 -23.62 21.59
N VAL A 237 -0.35 -24.16 22.39
CA VAL A 237 1.10 -23.93 22.27
C VAL A 237 1.64 -24.48 20.95
N ALA A 238 1.24 -25.69 20.57
CA ALA A 238 1.65 -26.29 19.29
C ALA A 238 1.20 -25.44 18.10
N ASN A 239 -0.03 -24.93 18.11
CA ASN A 239 -0.54 -24.06 17.07
C ASN A 239 0.21 -22.71 17.01
N ALA A 240 0.47 -22.10 18.18
CA ALA A 240 1.22 -20.85 18.27
C ALA A 240 2.65 -20.99 17.73
N ARG A 241 3.35 -22.07 18.09
CA ARG A 241 4.71 -22.35 17.61
C ARG A 241 4.76 -22.52 16.09
N LEU A 242 3.81 -23.26 15.53
CA LEU A 242 3.73 -23.48 14.09
C LEU A 242 3.46 -22.17 13.34
N SER A 243 2.51 -21.37 13.84
CA SER A 243 2.14 -20.08 13.25
C SER A 243 3.31 -19.08 13.28
N ASP A 244 4.05 -18.99 14.38
CA ASP A 244 5.19 -18.08 14.48
C ASP A 244 6.33 -18.47 13.55
N LYS A 245 6.62 -19.78 13.44
CA LYS A 245 7.62 -20.29 12.50
C LYS A 245 7.23 -19.94 11.06
N PHE A 246 6.00 -20.27 10.64
CA PHE A 246 5.52 -19.98 9.29
C PHE A 246 5.54 -18.48 9.00
N ARG A 247 5.11 -17.64 9.93
CA ARG A 247 5.13 -16.18 9.76
C ARG A 247 6.56 -15.66 9.54
N SER A 248 7.55 -16.21 10.26
CA SER A 248 8.95 -15.81 10.09
C SER A 248 9.52 -16.27 8.74
N GLU A 249 9.19 -17.49 8.30
CA GLU A 249 9.62 -18.03 7.01
C GLU A 249 8.98 -17.26 5.86
N GLU A 250 7.66 -17.07 5.91
CA GLU A 250 6.91 -16.27 4.95
C GLU A 250 7.47 -14.85 4.87
N TYR A 251 7.73 -14.18 6.00
CA TYR A 251 8.33 -12.84 5.97
C TYR A 251 9.70 -12.80 5.29
N ARG A 252 10.57 -13.81 5.50
CA ARG A 252 11.84 -13.92 4.77
C ARG A 252 11.64 -14.15 3.29
N ASP A 253 10.69 -15.00 2.92
CA ASP A 253 10.38 -15.29 1.52
C ASP A 253 9.89 -14.02 0.81
N ARG A 254 9.04 -13.23 1.47
CA ARG A 254 8.57 -11.93 0.97
C ARG A 254 9.71 -10.92 0.81
N LEU A 255 10.62 -10.83 1.78
CA LEU A 255 11.81 -9.98 1.67
C LEU A 255 12.69 -10.37 0.48
N ARG A 256 12.90 -11.66 0.23
CA ARG A 256 13.65 -12.14 -0.95
C ARG A 256 12.89 -11.88 -2.25
N ALA A 257 11.58 -12.04 -2.26
CA ALA A 257 10.75 -11.77 -3.43
C ALA A 257 10.78 -10.28 -3.84
N VAL A 258 10.93 -9.37 -2.88
CA VAL A 258 11.15 -7.94 -3.09
C VAL A 258 12.58 -7.62 -3.54
N GLY A 259 13.49 -8.59 -3.53
CA GLY A 259 14.90 -8.38 -3.85
C GLY A 259 15.71 -7.78 -2.70
N ILE A 260 15.29 -7.92 -1.44
CA ILE A 260 16.15 -7.53 -0.31
C ILE A 260 17.27 -8.57 -0.16
N GLY A 261 18.51 -8.12 -0.33
CA GLY A 261 19.71 -8.96 -0.35
C GLY A 261 20.10 -9.51 -1.73
N SER A 262 19.46 -9.05 -2.80
CA SER A 262 19.83 -9.29 -4.20
C SER A 262 19.64 -8.02 -5.02
N ASP A 263 20.39 -7.84 -6.11
CA ASP A 263 20.20 -6.69 -7.01
C ASP A 263 19.04 -6.91 -8.01
N GLU A 264 18.33 -8.03 -7.91
CA GLU A 264 17.20 -8.39 -8.77
C GLU A 264 15.87 -7.84 -8.24
N ARG A 265 15.10 -7.20 -9.14
CA ARG A 265 13.75 -6.72 -8.86
C ARG A 265 12.68 -7.77 -9.20
N PRO A 266 11.46 -7.69 -8.63
CA PRO A 266 10.39 -8.65 -8.92
C PRO A 266 9.97 -8.67 -10.40
N GLU A 267 9.77 -9.86 -10.96
CA GLU A 267 9.40 -10.04 -12.37
C GLU A 267 8.06 -9.40 -12.75
N PHE A 268 7.15 -9.27 -11.78
CA PHE A 268 5.82 -8.73 -12.03
C PHE A 268 5.81 -7.22 -12.28
N LEU A 269 6.91 -6.52 -11.99
CA LEU A 269 7.03 -5.10 -12.28
C LEU A 269 6.91 -4.86 -13.79
N PRO A 270 6.39 -3.70 -14.21
CA PRO A 270 6.48 -3.26 -15.60
C PRO A 270 7.93 -3.30 -16.09
N GLU A 271 8.15 -3.58 -17.38
CA GLU A 271 9.50 -3.83 -17.91
C GLU A 271 10.44 -2.65 -17.66
N ARG A 272 9.92 -1.43 -17.84
CA ARG A 272 10.62 -0.15 -17.57
C ARG A 272 11.14 -0.01 -16.14
N TYR A 273 10.62 -0.78 -15.18
CA TYR A 273 11.03 -0.75 -13.78
C TYR A 273 11.68 -2.07 -13.32
N ARG A 274 11.88 -3.06 -14.19
CA ARG A 274 12.59 -4.30 -13.82
C ARG A 274 14.09 -4.11 -13.79
N GLU A 275 14.62 -3.31 -14.69
CA GLU A 275 16.05 -3.06 -14.79
C GLU A 275 16.43 -1.91 -13.85
N PRO A 276 17.45 -2.09 -12.99
CA PRO A 276 17.97 -0.99 -12.21
C PRO A 276 18.47 0.10 -13.14
N ALA A 277 18.22 1.37 -12.78
CA ALA A 277 18.54 2.52 -13.63
C ALA A 277 20.04 2.59 -14.02
N ASP A 278 20.93 1.94 -13.24
CA ASP A 278 22.37 1.84 -13.53
C ASP A 278 22.77 0.75 -14.55
N ALA A 279 21.87 -0.16 -14.95
CA ALA A 279 22.20 -1.22 -15.90
C ALA A 279 22.26 -0.76 -17.36
N SER A 280 21.53 0.31 -17.71
CA SER A 280 21.46 0.82 -19.09
C SER A 280 22.66 1.68 -19.50
N ALA A 281 23.53 2.07 -18.54
CA ALA A 281 24.70 2.90 -18.80
C ALA A 281 25.97 2.11 -19.21
N VAL A 282 25.96 0.77 -19.17
CA VAL A 282 27.17 -0.05 -19.38
C VAL A 282 27.20 -0.71 -20.77
N GLU A 283 26.11 -0.74 -21.53
CA GLU A 283 26.05 -1.34 -22.86
C GLU A 283 26.16 -0.27 -23.96
N GLY A 284 27.33 0.37 -24.09
CA GLY A 284 27.49 1.41 -25.12
C GLY A 284 28.83 2.11 -25.22
N THR A 285 29.98 1.45 -24.98
CA THR A 285 31.28 1.97 -25.45
C THR A 285 32.29 0.83 -25.62
N ASP A 286 32.14 0.04 -26.68
CA ASP A 286 33.27 -0.62 -27.34
C ASP A 286 33.53 0.13 -28.66
N ASP A 287 34.06 1.36 -28.56
CA ASP A 287 34.68 2.05 -29.69
C ASP A 287 36.19 1.86 -29.54
N ASP A 288 36.70 0.82 -30.20
CA ASP A 288 38.11 0.48 -30.29
C ASP A 288 38.85 1.58 -31.07
N PRO A 289 39.78 2.34 -30.46
CA PRO A 289 40.56 3.30 -31.23
C PRO A 289 41.60 2.53 -32.06
N GLN A 290 41.36 2.47 -33.37
CA GLN A 290 42.34 2.08 -34.37
C GLN A 290 43.65 2.86 -34.14
N THR A 291 44.69 2.15 -33.68
CA THR A 291 46.05 2.67 -33.74
C THR A 291 46.57 2.48 -35.17
N ASP A 292 46.55 3.57 -35.94
CA ASP A 292 47.29 3.72 -37.18
C ASP A 292 48.81 3.55 -36.91
N GLU A 293 49.36 2.40 -37.24
CA GLU A 293 50.81 2.23 -37.43
C GLU A 293 51.21 2.86 -38.79
N LEU A 294 51.62 4.13 -38.72
CA LEU A 294 52.44 4.76 -39.76
C LEU A 294 53.93 4.48 -39.45
N ASP A 295 54.46 3.39 -40.00
CA ASP A 295 55.92 3.19 -40.11
C ASP A 295 56.40 3.74 -41.46
N ASP A 296 57.00 4.93 -41.43
CA ASP A 296 57.85 5.40 -42.51
C ASP A 296 59.21 5.87 -41.97
N SER A 297 60.24 5.25 -42.56
CA SER A 297 61.62 5.71 -42.74
C SER A 297 62.65 5.52 -41.63
N ALA A 298 63.56 4.55 -41.84
CA ALA A 298 65.00 4.83 -41.98
C ALA A 298 65.83 3.67 -42.60
N SER A 299 66.09 3.80 -43.91
CA SER A 299 67.39 3.69 -44.58
C SER A 299 68.52 2.83 -43.93
N SER A 300 68.82 1.69 -44.55
CA SER A 300 70.18 1.19 -44.80
C SER A 300 70.13 -0.02 -45.74
N VAL A 301 70.41 0.21 -47.04
CA VAL A 301 71.47 -0.37 -47.90
C VAL A 301 71.20 0.07 -49.34
#